data_AF-A0A024SJ39-F1
#
_entry.id   AF-A0A024SJ39-F1
#
_cell.length_a   1.000
_cell.length_b   1.000
_cell.length_c   1.000
_cell.angle_alpha   90.00
_cell.angle_beta   90.00
_cell.angle_gamma   90.00
#
_symmetry.space_group_name_H-M   'P 1'
#
loop_
_entity.id
_entity.type
_entity.pdbx_description
1 polymer ?
#
loop_
_entity_poly.entity_id
_entity_poly.type
_entity_poly.pdbx_seq_one_letter_code
_entity_poly.pdbx_strand_id
1 'polypeptide(L)'
;MSETLTTTNLLTSLLPPSITTLIDTHILSPSSPLQSLKRQLLLQASRIQPHLQPLADRALEQLSAHQAALDVLLPLATVVATVVVLNWIRRLVLWWTRLVFRAFFWALVAVFAAWVWKRGVLTSARDAAVLGAKVAGYVAVLKDVWVDEYNRYEGQQASGKWDEYSARRSGGGLYEQRR
;
A
#
# COMPACT_ATOMS: atom_id res chain seq x y z
N MET A 1 -10.41 -15.00 34.41
CA MET A 1 -10.13 -16.28 33.70
C MET A 1 -11.24 -16.67 32.70
N SER A 2 -12.12 -15.76 32.31
CA SER A 2 -13.30 -16.03 31.45
C SER A 2 -13.21 -15.44 30.04
N GLU A 3 -12.33 -14.46 29.79
CA GLU A 3 -12.22 -13.80 28.48
C GLU A 3 -11.37 -14.55 27.45
N THR A 4 -10.48 -15.45 27.90
CA THR A 4 -9.62 -16.25 27.02
C THR A 4 -10.37 -17.41 26.35
N LEU A 5 -11.50 -17.82 26.92
CA LEU A 5 -12.32 -18.94 26.42
C LEU A 5 -13.24 -18.50 25.27
N THR A 6 -13.72 -17.25 25.29
CA THR A 6 -14.60 -16.69 24.25
C THR A 6 -13.85 -16.41 22.95
N THR A 7 -12.63 -15.88 23.00
CA THR A 7 -11.81 -15.65 21.80
C THR A 7 -11.45 -16.97 21.09
N THR A 8 -11.18 -18.02 21.87
CA THR A 8 -10.81 -19.34 21.34
C THR A 8 -12.00 -20.03 20.64
N ASN A 9 -13.21 -19.89 21.19
CA ASN A 9 -14.43 -20.42 20.57
C ASN A 9 -14.82 -19.69 19.27
N LEU A 10 -14.61 -18.37 19.20
CA LEU A 10 -14.90 -17.61 17.98
C LEU A 10 -13.92 -17.90 16.85
N LEU A 11 -12.63 -18.13 17.18
CA LEU A 11 -11.61 -18.54 16.20
C LEU A 11 -11.88 -19.94 15.64
N THR A 12 -12.46 -20.82 16.44
CA THR A 12 -12.81 -22.20 16.03
C THR A 12 -14.05 -22.25 15.13
N SER A 13 -14.98 -21.30 15.30
CA SER A 13 -16.21 -21.22 14.50
C SER A 13 -16.00 -20.65 13.09
N LEU A 14 -14.89 -19.96 12.83
CA LEU A 14 -14.66 -19.20 11.59
C LEU A 14 -13.56 -19.79 10.69
N LEU A 15 -12.80 -20.79 11.15
CA LEU A 15 -11.71 -21.38 10.37
C LEU A 15 -12.04 -22.81 9.90
N PRO A 16 -11.98 -23.10 8.59
CA PRO A 16 -12.20 -24.44 8.04
C PRO A 16 -11.24 -25.50 8.63
N PRO A 17 -11.72 -26.73 8.87
CA PRO A 17 -10.97 -27.82 9.52
C PRO A 17 -9.76 -28.33 8.73
N SER A 18 -9.55 -27.87 7.49
CA SER A 18 -8.36 -28.17 6.69
C SER A 18 -7.14 -27.32 7.05
N ILE A 19 -7.33 -26.20 7.77
CA ILE A 19 -6.24 -25.32 8.20
C ILE A 19 -5.75 -25.70 9.61
N THR A 20 -6.60 -26.28 10.45
CA THR A 20 -6.23 -26.69 11.81
C THR A 20 -5.17 -27.79 11.84
N THR A 21 -5.18 -28.72 10.89
CA THR A 21 -4.18 -29.81 10.82
C THR A 21 -2.80 -29.33 10.37
N LEU A 22 -2.70 -28.33 9.47
CA LEU A 22 -1.41 -27.72 9.12
C LEU A 22 -0.86 -26.82 10.23
N ILE A 23 -1.73 -26.08 10.92
CA ILE A 23 -1.33 -25.23 12.05
C ILE A 23 -0.85 -26.09 13.23
N ASP A 24 -1.53 -27.18 13.54
CA ASP A 24 -1.14 -28.06 14.65
C ASP A 24 0.20 -28.77 14.37
N THR A 25 0.41 -29.21 13.13
CA THR A 25 1.62 -29.94 12.74
C THR A 25 2.86 -29.01 12.59
N HIS A 26 2.69 -27.80 12.04
CA HIS A 26 3.82 -26.92 11.67
C HIS A 26 3.94 -25.62 12.47
N ILE A 27 2.88 -25.14 13.13
CA ILE A 27 2.85 -23.85 13.84
C ILE A 27 2.85 -24.01 15.37
N LEU A 28 2.29 -25.11 15.89
CA LEU A 28 2.19 -25.37 17.33
C LEU A 28 3.23 -26.35 17.89
N SER A 29 4.11 -26.91 17.04
CA SER A 29 5.16 -27.83 17.50
C SER A 29 6.28 -27.07 18.26
N PRO A 30 6.70 -27.55 19.45
CA PRO A 30 7.67 -26.88 20.33
C PRO A 30 9.09 -26.69 19.75
N SER A 31 9.36 -27.25 18.56
CA SER A 31 10.61 -27.15 17.79
C SER A 31 10.48 -26.25 16.55
N SER A 32 9.40 -25.50 16.41
CA SER A 32 9.19 -24.59 15.27
C SER A 32 10.22 -23.45 15.24
N PRO A 33 10.82 -23.13 14.08
CA PRO A 33 11.77 -22.02 13.92
C PRO A 33 11.16 -20.64 14.24
N LEU A 34 9.83 -20.50 14.20
CA LEU A 34 9.15 -19.29 14.65
C LEU A 34 9.20 -19.15 16.18
N GLN A 35 9.14 -20.27 16.92
CA GLN A 35 9.19 -20.25 18.37
C GLN A 35 10.63 -20.04 18.87
N SER A 36 11.64 -20.56 18.17
CA SER A 36 13.04 -20.23 18.46
C SER A 36 13.34 -18.75 18.19
N LEU A 37 12.82 -18.18 17.11
CA LEU A 37 12.93 -16.74 16.83
C LEU A 37 12.22 -15.90 17.90
N LYS A 38 11.00 -16.28 18.31
CA LYS A 38 10.27 -15.61 19.40
C LYS A 38 11.07 -15.67 20.72
N ARG A 39 11.64 -16.82 21.06
CA ARG A 39 12.48 -16.98 22.26
C ARG A 39 13.74 -16.13 22.18
N GLN A 40 14.40 -16.09 21.03
CA GLN A 40 15.58 -15.24 20.80
C GLN A 40 15.22 -13.75 20.91
N LEU A 41 14.11 -13.32 20.31
CA LEU A 41 13.61 -11.95 20.41
C LEU A 41 13.25 -11.59 21.86
N LEU A 42 12.62 -12.49 22.62
CA LEU A 42 12.29 -12.26 24.03
C LEU A 42 13.54 -12.20 24.91
N LEU A 43 14.54 -13.05 24.65
CA LEU A 43 15.83 -13.02 25.35
C LEU A 43 16.67 -11.80 24.99
N GLN A 44 16.55 -11.30 23.77
CA GLN A 44 17.23 -10.10 23.32
C GLN A 44 16.54 -8.84 23.84
N ALA A 45 15.20 -8.84 23.86
CA ALA A 45 14.40 -7.79 24.48
C ALA A 45 14.68 -7.67 25.98
N SER A 46 14.76 -8.80 26.70
CA SER A 46 15.07 -8.78 28.15
C SER A 46 16.49 -8.31 28.47
N ARG A 47 17.45 -8.46 27.55
CA ARG A 47 18.80 -7.90 27.69
C ARG A 47 18.87 -6.39 27.45
N ILE A 48 17.98 -5.84 26.62
CA ILE A 48 17.95 -4.41 26.30
C ILE A 48 17.07 -3.65 27.30
N GLN A 49 16.08 -4.32 27.90
CA GLN A 49 15.18 -3.79 28.92
C GLN A 49 15.86 -2.99 30.05
N PRO A 50 16.92 -3.48 30.73
CA PRO A 50 17.55 -2.73 31.83
C PRO A 50 18.30 -1.48 31.36
N HIS A 51 18.67 -1.39 30.08
CA HIS A 51 19.31 -0.20 29.53
C HIS A 51 18.31 0.88 29.10
N LEU A 52 17.07 0.47 28.76
CA LEU A 52 16.00 1.39 28.38
C LEU A 52 15.26 1.96 29.58
N GLN A 53 15.16 1.22 30.70
CA GLN A 53 14.52 1.69 31.93
C GLN A 53 15.04 3.06 32.41
N PRO A 54 16.34 3.29 32.63
CA PRO A 54 16.82 4.57 33.15
C PRO A 54 16.63 5.73 32.17
N LEU A 55 16.57 5.45 30.86
CA LEU A 55 16.26 6.45 29.85
C LEU A 55 14.77 6.80 29.84
N ALA A 56 13.91 5.80 29.97
CA ALA A 56 12.47 6.00 30.09
C ALA A 56 12.11 6.76 31.37
N ASP A 57 12.70 6.40 32.51
CA ASP A 57 12.46 7.06 33.78
C ASP A 57 12.92 8.52 33.75
N ARG A 58 14.12 8.81 33.20
CA ARG A 58 14.59 10.19 33.02
C ARG A 58 13.73 10.99 32.05
N ALA A 59 13.28 10.36 30.97
CA ALA A 59 12.39 11.01 30.02
C ALA A 59 11.05 11.35 30.68
N LEU A 60 10.48 10.44 31.48
CA LEU A 60 9.23 10.64 32.21
C LEU A 60 9.35 11.68 33.32
N GLU A 61 10.47 11.72 34.04
CA GLU A 61 10.74 12.70 35.09
C GLU A 61 10.94 14.12 34.53
N GLN A 62 11.61 14.25 33.38
CA GLN A 62 11.72 15.54 32.68
C GLN A 62 10.40 16.00 32.07
N LEU A 63 9.57 15.05 31.62
CA LEU A 63 8.23 15.31 31.10
C LEU A 63 7.29 15.80 32.19
N SER A 64 7.25 15.12 33.34
CA SER A 64 6.37 15.49 34.46
C SER A 64 6.70 16.84 35.06
N ALA A 65 7.98 17.25 35.06
CA ALA A 65 8.41 18.57 35.48
C ALA A 65 7.86 19.73 34.62
N HIS A 66 7.42 19.45 33.38
CA HIS A 66 6.94 20.45 32.43
C HIS A 66 5.56 20.08 31.86
N GLN A 67 4.59 19.81 32.74
CA GLN A 67 3.22 19.40 32.39
C GLN A 67 2.54 20.32 31.34
N ALA A 68 2.73 21.63 31.43
CA ALA A 68 2.16 22.59 30.48
C ALA A 68 2.78 22.50 29.07
N ALA A 69 4.08 22.19 28.98
CA ALA A 69 4.74 21.97 27.69
C ALA A 69 4.30 20.62 27.09
N LEU A 70 4.06 19.63 27.94
CA LEU A 70 3.56 18.31 27.57
C LEU A 70 2.22 18.36 26.85
N ASP A 71 1.25 19.15 27.36
CA ASP A 71 -0.08 19.26 26.77
C ASP A 71 -0.07 19.81 25.34
N VAL A 72 0.93 20.63 25.00
CA VAL A 72 1.12 21.18 23.63
C VAL A 72 2.02 20.27 22.79
N LEU A 73 3.09 19.73 23.37
CA LEU A 73 4.05 18.89 22.66
C LEU A 73 3.47 17.53 22.29
N LEU A 74 2.60 16.95 23.10
CA LEU A 74 2.02 15.63 22.85
C LEU A 74 1.15 15.57 21.56
N PRO A 75 0.16 16.47 21.35
CA PRO A 75 -0.60 16.49 20.10
C PRO A 75 0.30 16.87 18.91
N LEU A 76 1.24 17.81 19.08
CA LEU A 76 2.19 18.18 18.03
C LEU A 76 3.07 17.00 17.62
N ALA A 77 3.64 16.28 18.58
CA ALA A 77 4.43 15.08 18.36
C ALA A 77 3.61 13.98 17.69
N THR A 78 2.32 13.85 18.02
CA THR A 78 1.42 12.89 17.38
C THR A 78 1.21 13.20 15.89
N VAL A 79 1.00 14.48 15.55
CA VAL A 79 0.88 14.92 14.15
C VAL A 79 2.19 14.69 13.42
N VAL A 80 3.32 15.10 14.01
CA VAL A 80 4.65 14.89 13.42
C VAL A 80 4.93 13.40 13.21
N ALA A 81 4.64 12.55 14.21
CA ALA A 81 4.82 11.11 14.12
C ALA A 81 3.97 10.54 12.98
N THR A 82 2.73 10.99 12.83
CA THR A 82 1.85 10.56 11.74
C THR A 82 2.43 10.95 10.38
N VAL A 83 2.90 12.19 10.21
CA VAL A 83 3.54 12.65 8.96
C VAL A 83 4.81 11.86 8.67
N VAL A 84 5.64 11.61 9.68
CA VAL A 84 6.86 10.81 9.54
C VAL A 84 6.53 9.39 9.11
N VAL A 85 5.53 8.75 9.73
CA VAL A 85 5.07 7.40 9.39
C VAL A 85 4.53 7.36 7.96
N LEU A 86 3.67 8.32 7.58
CA LEU A 86 3.13 8.40 6.21
C LEU A 86 4.24 8.60 5.18
N ASN A 87 5.25 9.42 5.49
CA ASN A 87 6.40 9.61 4.61
C ASN A 87 7.25 8.33 4.52
N TRP A 88 7.41 7.62 5.62
CA TRP A 88 8.09 6.33 5.66
C TRP A 88 7.37 5.29 4.81
N ILE A 89 6.04 5.18 4.94
CA ILE A 89 5.21 4.30 4.11
C ILE A 89 5.36 4.69 2.65
N ARG A 90 5.26 5.97 2.30
CA ARG A 90 5.45 6.45 0.93
C ARG A 90 6.81 6.02 0.37
N ARG A 91 7.89 6.20 1.14
CA ARG A 91 9.24 5.81 0.73
C ARG A 91 9.37 4.29 0.59
N LEU A 92 8.81 3.55 1.54
CA LEU A 92 8.80 2.09 1.52
C LEU A 92 8.07 1.57 0.29
N VAL A 93 6.90 2.11 -0.03
CA VAL A 93 6.11 1.76 -1.21
C VAL A 93 6.87 2.09 -2.49
N LEU A 94 7.47 3.28 -2.61
CA LEU A 94 8.27 3.65 -3.79
C LEU A 94 9.50 2.75 -3.97
N TRP A 95 10.14 2.38 -2.87
CA TRP A 95 11.28 1.47 -2.90
C TRP A 95 10.86 0.05 -3.29
N TRP A 96 9.80 -0.47 -2.67
CA TRP A 96 9.25 -1.79 -2.97
C TRP A 96 8.73 -1.89 -4.40
N THR A 97 7.96 -0.91 -4.87
CA THR A 97 7.47 -0.87 -6.25
C THR A 97 8.64 -0.86 -7.23
N ARG A 98 9.67 -0.03 -7.01
CA ARG A 98 10.88 -0.03 -7.85
C ARG A 98 11.57 -1.39 -7.87
N LEU A 99 11.68 -2.07 -6.72
CA LEU A 99 12.24 -3.42 -6.66
C LEU A 99 11.39 -4.44 -7.40
N VAL A 100 10.07 -4.42 -7.23
CA VAL A 100 9.13 -5.33 -7.91
C VAL A 100 9.21 -5.13 -9.41
N PHE A 101 9.18 -3.88 -9.90
CA PHE A 101 9.33 -3.60 -11.33
C PHE A 101 10.67 -4.10 -11.87
N ARG A 102 11.76 -3.89 -11.13
CA ARG A 102 13.08 -4.40 -11.53
C ARG A 102 13.10 -5.92 -11.55
N ALA A 103 12.56 -6.59 -10.55
CA ALA A 103 12.47 -8.05 -10.48
C ALA A 103 11.61 -8.60 -11.63
N PHE A 104 10.46 -7.99 -11.91
CA PHE A 104 9.59 -8.35 -13.01
C PHE A 104 10.29 -8.20 -14.36
N PHE A 105 11.02 -7.09 -14.56
CA PHE A 105 11.83 -6.89 -15.75
C PHE A 105 12.88 -8.00 -15.93
N TRP A 106 13.64 -8.33 -14.88
CA TRP A 106 14.63 -9.40 -14.94
C TRP A 106 14.00 -10.78 -15.14
N ALA A 107 12.84 -11.06 -14.53
CA ALA A 107 12.10 -12.29 -14.74
C ALA A 107 11.66 -12.41 -16.21
N LEU A 108 11.16 -11.33 -16.80
CA LEU A 108 10.77 -11.28 -18.20
C LEU A 108 11.98 -11.51 -19.12
N VAL A 109 13.09 -10.82 -18.86
CA VAL A 109 14.35 -11.05 -19.59
C VAL A 109 14.83 -12.49 -19.48
N ALA A 110 14.75 -13.10 -18.28
CA ALA A 110 15.13 -14.49 -18.07
C ALA A 110 14.22 -15.47 -18.84
N VAL A 111 12.91 -15.22 -18.85
CA VAL A 111 11.95 -16.01 -19.65
C VAL A 111 12.28 -15.89 -21.13
N PHE A 112 12.54 -14.68 -21.64
CA PHE A 112 12.95 -14.47 -23.03
C PHE A 112 14.28 -15.19 -23.34
N ALA A 113 15.30 -15.03 -22.50
CA ALA A 113 16.60 -15.68 -22.68
C ALA A 113 16.46 -17.22 -22.69
N ALA A 114 15.71 -17.79 -21.75
CA ALA A 114 15.45 -19.22 -21.69
C ALA A 114 14.66 -19.72 -22.91
N TRP A 115 13.72 -18.92 -23.41
CA TRP A 115 12.94 -19.24 -24.59
C TRP A 115 13.79 -19.23 -25.86
N VAL A 116 14.65 -18.21 -26.06
CA VAL A 116 15.62 -18.16 -27.16
C VAL A 116 16.58 -19.34 -27.10
N TRP A 117 17.07 -19.69 -25.91
CA TRP A 117 17.98 -20.82 -25.72
C TRP A 117 17.34 -22.17 -26.09
N LYS A 118 16.05 -22.37 -25.78
CA LYS A 118 15.36 -23.63 -26.08
C LYS A 118 14.87 -23.77 -27.53
N ARG A 119 14.58 -22.67 -28.25
CA ARG A 119 13.91 -22.72 -29.57
C ARG A 119 14.71 -22.19 -30.76
N GLY A 120 15.88 -21.57 -30.52
CA GLY A 120 16.68 -20.95 -31.58
C GLY A 120 16.15 -19.58 -32.01
N VAL A 121 17.07 -18.71 -32.43
CA VAL A 121 16.86 -17.26 -32.61
C VAL A 121 15.83 -16.91 -33.70
N LEU A 122 15.77 -17.67 -34.81
CA LEU A 122 14.97 -17.31 -35.99
C LEU A 122 13.46 -17.54 -35.83
N THR A 123 13.06 -18.67 -35.23
CA THR A 123 11.65 -19.01 -35.03
C THR A 123 11.03 -18.23 -33.87
N SER A 124 11.87 -17.86 -32.90
CA SER A 124 11.48 -17.10 -31.70
C SER A 124 11.17 -15.63 -32.01
N ALA A 125 11.88 -14.98 -32.95
CA ALA A 125 11.58 -13.58 -33.29
C ALA A 125 10.18 -13.40 -33.92
N ARG A 126 9.76 -14.33 -34.78
CA ARG A 126 8.45 -14.27 -35.46
C ARG A 126 7.29 -14.50 -34.49
N ASP A 127 7.43 -15.46 -33.58
CA ASP A 127 6.38 -15.79 -32.62
C ASP A 127 6.26 -14.70 -31.52
N ALA A 128 7.38 -14.08 -31.13
CA ALA A 128 7.39 -12.93 -30.23
C ALA A 128 6.77 -11.68 -30.87
N ALA A 129 7.00 -11.45 -32.17
CA ALA A 129 6.34 -10.36 -32.88
C ALA A 129 4.82 -10.57 -32.97
N VAL A 130 4.36 -11.80 -33.20
CA VAL A 130 2.93 -12.13 -33.25
C VAL A 130 2.27 -12.02 -31.87
N LEU A 131 2.91 -12.53 -30.82
CA LEU A 131 2.44 -12.37 -29.44
C LEU A 131 2.47 -10.91 -28.99
N GLY A 132 3.54 -10.18 -29.30
CA GLY A 132 3.69 -8.76 -29.03
C GLY A 132 2.62 -7.93 -29.73
N ALA A 133 2.31 -8.24 -30.99
CA ALA A 133 1.23 -7.59 -31.74
C ALA A 133 -0.15 -7.88 -31.13
N LYS A 134 -0.41 -9.12 -30.69
CA LYS A 134 -1.66 -9.45 -29.98
C LYS A 134 -1.79 -8.68 -28.67
N VAL A 135 -0.74 -8.66 -27.86
CA VAL A 135 -0.73 -7.94 -26.57
C VAL A 135 -0.89 -6.43 -26.81
N ALA A 136 -0.19 -5.86 -27.79
CA ALA A 136 -0.33 -4.47 -28.17
C ALA A 136 -1.76 -4.13 -28.63
N GLY A 137 -2.42 -5.02 -29.37
CA GLY A 137 -3.82 -4.88 -29.75
C GLY A 137 -4.76 -4.81 -28.55
N TYR A 138 -4.60 -5.70 -27.56
CA TYR A 138 -5.40 -5.66 -26.33
C TYR A 138 -5.15 -4.41 -25.49
N VAL A 139 -3.89 -3.98 -25.38
CA VAL A 139 -3.52 -2.76 -24.64
C VAL A 139 -4.08 -1.52 -25.34
N ALA A 140 -4.08 -1.47 -26.67
CA ALA A 140 -4.67 -0.38 -27.43
C ALA A 140 -6.17 -0.25 -27.16
N VAL A 141 -6.92 -1.36 -27.22
CA VAL A 141 -8.38 -1.37 -26.92
C VAL A 141 -8.64 -0.89 -25.49
N LEU A 142 -7.88 -1.38 -24.50
CA LEU A 142 -8.06 -0.97 -23.11
C LEU A 142 -7.74 0.52 -22.90
N LYS A 143 -6.69 1.01 -23.54
CA LYS A 143 -6.31 2.43 -23.52
C LYS A 143 -7.35 3.30 -24.18
N ASP A 144 -7.96 2.86 -25.27
CA ASP A 144 -9.01 3.60 -25.97
C ASP A 144 -10.28 3.70 -25.12
N VAL A 145 -10.70 2.62 -24.43
CA VAL A 145 -11.82 2.67 -23.47
C VAL A 145 -11.55 3.66 -22.34
N TRP A 146 -10.33 3.68 -21.81
CA TRP A 146 -9.97 4.57 -20.71
C TRP A 146 -9.90 6.04 -21.14
N VAL A 147 -9.38 6.32 -22.34
CA VAL A 147 -9.33 7.66 -22.93
C VAL A 147 -10.73 8.16 -23.27
N ASP A 148 -11.60 7.30 -23.78
CA ASP A 148 -12.99 7.64 -24.07
C ASP A 148 -13.73 8.07 -22.80
N GLU A 149 -13.56 7.31 -21.71
CA GLU A 149 -14.16 7.63 -20.42
C GLU A 149 -13.55 8.89 -19.79
N TYR A 150 -12.24 9.11 -19.93
CA TYR A 150 -11.59 10.35 -19.48
C TYR A 150 -12.13 11.59 -20.23
N ASN A 151 -12.21 11.52 -21.57
CA ASN A 151 -12.77 12.57 -22.41
C ASN A 151 -14.23 12.87 -22.07
N ARG A 152 -14.98 11.83 -21.68
CA ARG A 152 -16.37 11.98 -21.23
C ARG A 152 -16.48 12.81 -19.94
N TYR A 153 -15.55 12.70 -19.00
CA TYR A 153 -15.55 13.52 -17.78
C TYR A 153 -14.98 14.93 -17.98
N GLU A 154 -13.96 15.10 -18.83
CA GLU A 154 -13.46 16.43 -19.18
C GLU A 154 -14.45 17.23 -20.03
N GLY A 155 -15.14 16.56 -20.97
CA GLY A 155 -16.16 17.18 -21.82
C GLY A 155 -17.35 17.74 -21.03
N GLN A 156 -17.77 17.05 -19.96
CA GLN A 156 -18.85 17.50 -19.06
C GLN A 156 -18.42 18.69 -18.19
N GLN A 157 -17.16 18.75 -17.76
CA GLN A 157 -16.62 19.89 -17.00
C GLN A 157 -16.38 21.11 -17.90
N ALA A 158 -15.95 20.90 -19.14
CA ALA A 158 -15.79 21.95 -20.12
C ALA A 158 -17.13 22.54 -20.55
N SER A 159 -18.15 21.71 -20.86
CA SER A 159 -19.47 22.19 -21.30
C SER A 159 -20.19 22.99 -20.21
N GLY A 160 -20.22 22.49 -18.97
CA GLY A 160 -20.87 23.18 -17.86
C GLY A 160 -20.26 24.55 -17.54
N LYS A 161 -18.94 24.70 -17.74
CA LYS A 161 -18.24 25.97 -17.57
C LYS A 161 -18.65 26.99 -18.64
N TRP A 162 -18.75 26.59 -19.90
CA TRP A 162 -19.16 27.48 -21.01
C TRP A 162 -20.62 27.91 -20.92
N ASP A 163 -21.51 27.01 -20.49
CA ASP A 163 -22.93 27.29 -20.29
C ASP A 163 -23.12 28.35 -19.18
N GLU A 164 -22.37 28.25 -18.06
CA GLU A 164 -22.43 29.24 -16.98
C GLU A 164 -21.92 30.63 -17.41
N TYR A 165 -20.86 30.71 -18.21
CA TYR A 165 -20.38 31.99 -18.77
C TYR A 165 -21.40 32.63 -19.72
N SER A 166 -22.08 31.83 -20.54
CA SER A 166 -23.08 32.33 -21.48
C SER A 166 -24.35 32.83 -20.76
N ALA A 167 -24.80 32.14 -19.72
CA ALA A 167 -25.95 32.52 -18.90
C ALA A 167 -25.70 33.83 -18.12
N ARG A 168 -24.49 34.02 -17.57
CA ARG A 168 -24.14 35.28 -16.90
C ARG A 168 -24.06 36.47 -17.87
N ARG A 169 -23.68 36.23 -19.13
CA ARG A 169 -23.61 37.27 -20.16
C ARG A 169 -24.99 37.67 -20.69
N SER A 170 -25.94 36.74 -20.81
CA SER A 170 -27.28 37.05 -21.31
C SER A 170 -28.20 37.64 -20.23
N GLY A 171 -27.99 37.31 -18.95
CA GLY A 171 -28.75 37.87 -17.82
C GLY A 171 -28.40 39.33 -17.47
N GLY A 172 -27.34 39.88 -18.05
CA GLY A 172 -26.85 41.24 -17.76
C GLY A 172 -27.45 42.36 -18.61
N GLY A 173 -28.26 42.05 -19.62
CA GLY A 173 -28.76 43.04 -20.60
C GLY A 173 -30.19 43.55 -20.38
N LEU A 174 -30.88 43.09 -19.33
CA LEU A 174 -32.34 43.27 -19.19
C LEU A 174 -32.78 44.51 -18.38
N TYR A 175 -31.86 45.38 -17.94
CA TYR A 175 -32.19 46.56 -17.12
C TYR A 175 -32.01 47.92 -17.81
N GLU A 176 -31.72 47.97 -19.12
CA GLU A 176 -31.39 49.22 -19.82
C GLU A 176 -32.40 49.63 -20.92
N GLN A 177 -33.68 49.26 -20.77
CA GLN A 177 -34.78 49.77 -21.61
C GLN A 177 -36.02 50.12 -20.78
N ARG A 178 -35.90 51.15 -19.93
CA ARG A 178 -37.07 51.92 -19.52
C ARG A 178 -36.65 53.36 -19.20
N ARG A 179 -36.55 54.18 -20.24
CA ARG A 179 -36.71 55.64 -20.17
C ARG A 179 -37.75 56.04 -21.19
#